data_AF-A0A7K2KLR1-F1
#
_entry.id   AF-A0A7K2KLR1-F1
#
_cell.length_a   1.000
_cell.length_b   1.000
_cell.length_c   1.000
_cell.angle_alpha   90.00
_cell.angle_beta   90.00
_cell.angle_gamma   90.00
#
_symmetry.space_group_name_H-M   'P 1'
#
loop_
_entity.id
_entity.type
_entity.pdbx_description
1 polymer ?
#
loop_
_entity_poly.entity_id
_entity_poly.type
_entity_poly.pdbx_seq_one_letter_code
_entity_poly.pdbx_strand_id
1 'polypeptide(L)'
;RAFARLGALVSDPRPGRPPGPPLRGERYRPGVLYEGLGEAYDLAGAEVLAGRPPGGRGVLDCFAGAYAVALGERDSPAFRRRLVDVLAREETGVMARYWKLVVPLLPADRPALGLLHHDLTEALTG
;
A
#
# COMPACT_ATOMS: atom_id res chain seq x y z
N ARG A 1 14.04 -22.70 3.49
CA ARG A 1 14.99 -21.57 3.22
C ARG A 1 14.32 -20.19 3.19
N ALA A 2 13.04 -20.04 2.82
CA ALA A 2 12.32 -18.75 2.88
C ALA A 2 12.07 -18.24 4.32
N PHE A 3 11.61 -19.12 5.21
CA PHE A 3 11.35 -18.79 6.62
C PHE A 3 12.58 -18.23 7.37
N ALA A 4 13.77 -18.79 7.12
CA ALA A 4 15.02 -18.28 7.70
C ALA A 4 15.40 -16.87 7.19
N ARG A 5 15.11 -16.56 5.92
CA ARG A 5 15.31 -15.22 5.34
C ARG A 5 14.32 -14.20 5.89
N LEU A 6 13.06 -14.61 6.10
CA LEU A 6 12.05 -13.79 6.77
C LEU A 6 12.45 -13.52 8.23
N GLY A 7 12.89 -14.55 8.95
CA GLY A 7 13.37 -14.42 10.33
C GLY A 7 14.55 -13.46 10.45
N ALA A 8 15.52 -13.54 9.54
CA ALA A 8 16.65 -12.61 9.50
C ALA A 8 16.23 -11.16 9.15
N LEU A 9 15.22 -10.98 8.30
CA LEU A 9 14.70 -9.65 7.96
C LEU A 9 13.99 -8.98 9.14
N VAL A 10 13.12 -9.73 9.84
CA VAL A 10 12.33 -9.20 10.97
C VAL A 10 13.17 -9.02 12.24
N SER A 11 14.23 -9.81 12.39
CA SER A 11 15.14 -9.71 13.54
C SER A 11 16.27 -8.70 13.34
N ASP A 12 16.35 -8.01 12.20
CA ASP A 12 17.37 -6.99 11.96
C ASP A 12 17.11 -5.78 12.89
N PRO A 13 18.01 -5.50 13.85
CA PRO A 13 17.83 -4.43 14.83
C PRO A 13 18.08 -3.04 14.23
N ARG A 14 18.48 -2.94 12.95
CA ARG A 14 18.55 -1.66 12.24
C ARG A 14 17.14 -1.31 11.78
N PRO A 15 16.44 -0.40 12.46
CA PRO A 15 15.16 0.04 11.93
C PRO A 15 15.45 0.66 10.56
N GLY A 16 14.85 0.09 9.52
CA GLY A 16 14.57 0.87 8.32
C GLY A 16 13.97 2.19 8.79
N ARG A 17 14.41 3.30 8.17
CA ARG A 17 14.06 4.69 8.50
C ARG A 17 12.78 4.78 9.33
N PRO A 18 12.81 5.40 10.53
CA PRO A 18 11.62 5.47 11.38
C PRO A 18 10.45 6.03 10.58
N PRO A 19 9.23 5.48 10.74
CA PRO A 19 8.08 5.93 9.99
C PRO A 19 7.93 7.44 10.18
N GLY A 20 7.77 8.15 9.06
CA GLY A 20 7.49 9.58 9.11
C GLY A 20 6.18 9.83 9.85
N PRO A 21 5.95 11.06 10.35
CA PRO A 21 4.64 11.41 10.88
C PRO A 21 3.56 11.12 9.82
N PRO A 22 2.41 10.52 10.21
CA PRO A 22 1.37 10.10 9.29
C PRO A 22 0.67 11.34 8.75
N LEU A 23 1.21 11.87 7.65
CA LEU A 23 0.64 12.99 6.88
C LEU A 23 0.52 14.33 7.65
N ARG A 24 0.82 15.44 6.97
CA ARG A 24 0.57 16.78 7.53
C ARG A 24 -0.83 17.23 7.14
N GLY A 25 -1.77 17.13 8.07
CA GLY A 25 -3.11 17.68 7.97
C GLY A 25 -3.73 17.71 9.36
N GLU A 26 -4.47 18.77 9.70
CA GLU A 26 -5.05 18.98 11.04
C GLU A 26 -6.07 17.90 11.46
N ARG A 27 -6.42 16.95 10.58
CA ARG A 27 -7.46 15.92 10.78
C ARG A 27 -7.15 14.59 10.06
N TYR A 28 -6.01 13.95 10.32
CA TYR A 28 -5.80 12.58 9.85
C TYR A 28 -6.78 11.60 10.52
N ARG A 29 -7.55 10.86 9.72
CA ARG A 29 -8.59 9.90 10.19
C ARG A 29 -8.23 8.45 9.81
N PRO A 30 -7.40 7.73 10.59
CA PRO A 30 -6.90 6.41 10.22
C PRO A 30 -7.99 5.36 10.05
N GLY A 31 -9.05 5.39 10.86
CA GLY A 31 -10.17 4.45 10.71
C GLY A 31 -10.87 4.57 9.35
N VAL A 32 -11.03 5.80 8.87
CA VAL A 32 -11.64 6.10 7.56
C VAL A 32 -10.71 5.69 6.42
N LEU A 33 -9.39 5.87 6.60
CA LEU A 33 -8.41 5.43 5.62
C LEU A 33 -8.47 3.92 5.43
N TYR A 34 -8.39 3.14 6.52
CA TYR A 34 -8.36 1.68 6.41
C TYR A 34 -9.67 1.08 5.91
N GLU A 35 -10.81 1.70 6.22
CA GLU A 35 -12.11 1.33 5.64
C GLU A 35 -12.10 1.54 4.12
N GLY A 36 -11.72 2.73 3.64
CA GLY A 36 -11.66 3.03 2.20
C GLY A 36 -10.60 2.20 1.45
N LEU A 37 -9.47 1.89 2.10
CA LEU A 37 -8.46 1.01 1.52
C LEU A 37 -8.97 -0.43 1.36
N GLY A 38 -9.88 -0.89 2.23
CA GLY A 38 -10.50 -2.21 2.10
C GLY A 38 -11.17 -2.40 0.73
N GLU A 39 -11.98 -1.43 0.30
CA GLU A 39 -12.63 -1.46 -1.01
C GLU A 39 -11.61 -1.46 -2.16
N ALA A 40 -10.59 -0.62 -2.09
CA ALA A 40 -9.53 -0.58 -3.10
C ALA A 40 -8.77 -1.91 -3.19
N TYR A 41 -8.51 -2.56 -2.05
CA TYR A 41 -7.85 -3.87 -2.00
C TYR A 41 -8.73 -4.99 -2.53
N ASP A 42 -10.04 -4.98 -2.26
CA ASP A 42 -10.96 -5.98 -2.82
C ASP A 42 -11.00 -5.89 -4.35
N LEU A 43 -11.05 -4.67 -4.91
CA LEU A 43 -10.99 -4.45 -6.35
C LEU A 43 -9.64 -4.90 -6.95
N ALA A 44 -8.52 -4.51 -6.35
CA ALA A 44 -7.19 -4.91 -6.79
C ALA A 44 -7.00 -6.43 -6.69
N GLY A 45 -7.49 -7.05 -5.62
CA GLY A 45 -7.46 -8.49 -5.41
C GLY A 45 -8.24 -9.24 -6.49
N ALA A 46 -9.40 -8.72 -6.89
CA ALA A 46 -10.17 -9.28 -8.00
C ALA A 46 -9.45 -9.17 -9.36
N GLU A 47 -8.66 -8.11 -9.60
CA GLU A 47 -7.80 -8.00 -10.77
C GLU A 47 -6.71 -9.07 -10.76
N VAL A 48 -6.00 -9.24 -9.64
CA VAL A 48 -4.95 -10.24 -9.47
C VAL A 48 -5.47 -11.66 -9.64
N LEU A 49 -6.60 -12.00 -9.01
CA LEU A 49 -7.23 -13.33 -9.10
C LEU A 49 -7.70 -13.64 -10.53
N ALA A 50 -8.01 -12.61 -11.31
CA ALA A 50 -8.33 -12.75 -12.73
C ALA A 50 -7.09 -12.72 -13.65
N GLY A 51 -5.87 -12.75 -13.10
CA GLY A 51 -4.63 -12.74 -13.85
C GLY A 51 -4.30 -11.41 -14.53
N ARG A 52 -4.91 -10.31 -14.07
CA ARG A 52 -4.63 -8.95 -14.56
C ARG A 52 -3.63 -8.24 -13.63
N PRO A 53 -2.84 -7.29 -14.15
CA PRO A 53 -2.08 -6.40 -13.28
C PRO A 53 -3.06 -5.57 -12.42
N PRO A 54 -2.82 -5.44 -11.10
CA PRO A 54 -3.60 -4.57 -10.25
C PRO A 54 -3.33 -3.10 -10.61
N GLY A 55 -4.32 -2.24 -10.38
CA GLY A 55 -4.19 -0.79 -10.60
C GLY A 55 -4.93 -0.30 -11.84
N GLY A 56 -6.03 -0.97 -12.21
CA GLY A 56 -6.99 -0.39 -13.14
C GLY A 56 -7.46 1.00 -12.67
N ARG A 57 -7.85 1.86 -13.62
CA ARG A 57 -8.21 3.26 -13.33
C ARG A 57 -9.20 3.42 -12.16
N GLY A 58 -10.25 2.60 -12.12
CA GLY A 58 -11.25 2.64 -11.05
C GLY A 58 -10.69 2.24 -9.69
N VAL A 59 -9.71 1.32 -9.66
CA VAL A 59 -9.01 0.91 -8.44
C VAL A 59 -8.12 2.05 -7.94
N LEU A 60 -7.39 2.71 -8.82
CA LEU A 60 -6.56 3.89 -8.47
C LEU A 60 -7.42 5.08 -8.03
N ASP A 61 -8.60 5.25 -8.63
CA ASP A 61 -9.56 6.28 -8.21
C ASP A 61 -10.09 5.99 -6.79
N CYS A 62 -10.42 4.74 -6.47
CA CYS A 62 -10.82 4.33 -5.12
C CYS A 62 -9.67 4.52 -4.11
N PHE A 63 -8.47 4.06 -4.46
CA PHE A 63 -7.27 4.16 -3.63
C PHE A 63 -6.91 5.62 -3.30
N ALA A 64 -6.82 6.49 -4.30
CA ALA A 64 -6.54 7.92 -4.10
C ALA A 64 -7.69 8.62 -3.34
N GLY A 65 -8.94 8.23 -3.62
CA GLY A 65 -10.13 8.73 -2.93
C GLY A 65 -10.10 8.45 -1.43
N ALA A 66 -9.70 7.23 -1.01
CA ALA A 66 -9.57 6.86 0.40
C ALA A 66 -8.59 7.78 1.15
N TYR A 67 -7.43 8.06 0.55
CA TYR A 67 -6.46 9.02 1.11
C TYR A 67 -7.01 10.45 1.16
N ALA A 68 -7.68 10.90 0.10
CA ALA A 68 -8.26 12.24 0.06
C ALA A 68 -9.30 12.44 1.18
N VAL A 69 -10.22 11.48 1.35
CA VAL A 69 -11.24 11.52 2.41
C VAL A 69 -10.60 11.47 3.79
N ALA A 70 -9.62 10.60 4.01
CA ALA A 70 -8.92 10.48 5.29
C ALA A 70 -8.12 11.74 5.68
N LEU A 71 -7.71 12.52 4.68
CA LEU A 71 -6.99 13.79 4.85
C LEU A 71 -7.90 15.02 4.85
N GLY A 72 -9.20 14.86 4.55
CA GLY A 72 -10.13 15.98 4.40
C GLY A 72 -9.80 16.85 3.17
N GLU A 73 -9.16 16.27 2.16
CA GLU A 73 -8.80 16.93 0.90
C GLU A 73 -9.69 16.44 -0.24
N ARG A 74 -9.64 17.14 -1.38
CA ARG A 74 -10.29 16.70 -2.62
C ARG A 74 -9.30 15.90 -3.45
N ASP A 75 -9.72 14.72 -3.91
CA ASP A 75 -8.98 13.97 -4.93
C ASP A 75 -8.89 14.80 -6.21
N SER A 76 -7.66 15.14 -6.59
CA SER A 76 -7.33 15.99 -7.73
C SER A 76 -5.97 15.58 -8.28
N PRO A 77 -5.63 15.94 -9.53
CA PRO A 77 -4.30 15.64 -10.08
C PRO A 77 -3.15 16.19 -9.23
N ALA A 78 -3.35 17.36 -8.60
CA ALA A 78 -2.37 17.94 -7.70
C ALA A 78 -2.25 17.16 -6.38
N PHE A 79 -3.37 16.66 -5.85
CA PHE A 79 -3.38 15.78 -4.68
C PHE A 79 -2.67 14.46 -4.98
N ARG A 80 -3.01 13.78 -6.08
CA ARG A 80 -2.39 12.50 -6.46
C ARG A 80 -0.87 12.60 -6.62
N ARG A 81 -0.37 13.69 -7.22
CA ARG A 81 1.07 13.96 -7.28
C ARG A 81 1.72 14.08 -5.89
N ARG A 82 1.08 14.79 -4.95
CA ARG A 82 1.57 14.86 -3.56
C ARG A 82 1.47 13.52 -2.84
N LEU A 83 0.44 12.74 -3.14
CA LEU A 83 0.22 11.42 -2.55
C LEU A 83 1.37 10.46 -2.92
N VAL A 84 1.88 10.51 -4.14
CA VAL A 84 3.08 9.76 -4.54
C VAL A 84 4.27 10.06 -3.62
N ASP A 85 4.52 11.34 -3.31
CA ASP A 85 5.60 11.74 -2.40
C ASP A 85 5.38 11.26 -0.95
N VAL A 86 4.13 11.15 -0.52
CA VAL A 86 3.76 10.61 0.80
C VAL A 86 4.05 9.12 0.82
N LEU A 87 3.53 8.38 -0.15
CA LEU A 87 3.66 6.93 -0.22
C LEU A 87 5.14 6.53 -0.35
N ALA A 88 5.94 7.25 -1.13
CA ALA A 88 7.38 7.03 -1.23
C ALA A 88 8.13 7.26 0.11
N ARG A 89 7.56 8.01 1.06
CA ARG A 89 8.12 8.20 2.41
C ARG A 89 7.67 7.13 3.39
N GLU A 90 6.46 6.61 3.22
CA GLU A 90 5.88 5.52 4.03
C GLU A 90 6.43 4.15 3.61
N GLU A 91 6.70 3.99 2.32
CA GLU A 91 7.29 2.78 1.77
C GLU A 91 8.75 2.64 2.20
N THR A 92 8.98 1.75 3.16
CA THR A 92 10.32 1.34 3.52
C THR A 92 10.75 0.18 2.64
N GLY A 93 11.98 0.20 2.11
CA GLY A 93 12.53 -0.93 1.33
C GLY A 93 12.53 -2.27 2.09
N VAL A 94 12.38 -2.23 3.42
CA VAL A 94 12.15 -3.39 4.28
C VAL A 94 10.77 -4.02 4.04
N MET A 95 9.70 -3.22 3.89
CA MET A 95 8.35 -3.73 3.64
C MET A 95 8.22 -4.37 2.25
N ALA A 96 8.79 -3.76 1.21
CA ALA A 96 8.85 -4.40 -0.12
C ALA A 96 9.58 -5.76 -0.07
N ARG A 97 10.70 -5.84 0.64
CA ARG A 97 11.45 -7.09 0.83
C ARG A 97 10.68 -8.12 1.68
N TYR A 98 9.94 -7.66 2.68
CA TYR A 98 9.06 -8.50 3.51
C TYR A 98 7.97 -9.15 2.67
N TRP A 99 7.22 -8.38 1.88
CA TRP A 99 6.14 -8.93 1.04
C TRP A 99 6.67 -9.92 0.01
N LYS A 100 7.81 -9.65 -0.63
CA LYS A 100 8.46 -10.62 -1.54
C LYS A 100 8.80 -11.97 -0.87
N LEU A 101 9.06 -11.97 0.44
CA LEU A 101 9.35 -13.19 1.21
C LEU A 101 8.09 -13.87 1.74
N VAL A 102 7.03 -13.11 2.03
CA VAL A 102 5.77 -13.62 2.60
C VAL A 102 4.82 -14.13 1.53
N VAL A 103 4.72 -13.47 0.37
CA VAL A 103 3.77 -13.83 -0.71
C VAL A 103 3.87 -15.30 -1.12
N PRO A 104 5.06 -15.91 -1.32
CA PRO A 104 5.16 -17.33 -1.66
C PRO A 104 4.72 -18.29 -0.54
N LEU A 105 4.50 -17.78 0.69
CA LEU A 105 4.05 -18.55 1.85
C LEU A 105 2.53 -18.45 2.05
N LEU A 106 1.85 -17.56 1.33
CA LEU A 106 0.41 -17.35 1.45
C LEU A 106 -0.36 -18.21 0.44
N PRO A 107 -1.60 -18.60 0.75
CA PRO A 107 -2.51 -19.22 -0.21
C PRO A 107 -2.69 -18.35 -1.47
N ALA A 108 -2.64 -18.96 -2.65
CA ALA A 108 -2.72 -18.25 -3.93
C ALA A 108 -4.09 -17.58 -4.18
N ASP A 109 -5.14 -18.03 -3.50
CA ASP A 109 -6.50 -17.50 -3.57
C ASP A 109 -6.72 -16.26 -2.70
N ARG A 110 -5.70 -15.84 -1.92
CA ARG A 110 -5.79 -14.68 -1.03
C ARG A 110 -4.61 -13.72 -1.27
N PRO A 111 -4.79 -12.72 -2.16
CA PRO A 111 -3.79 -11.68 -2.36
C PRO A 111 -3.43 -11.00 -1.03
N ALA A 112 -2.13 -10.79 -0.80
CA ALA A 112 -1.64 -10.18 0.42
C ALA A 112 -1.93 -8.66 0.40
N LEU A 113 -2.64 -8.14 1.41
CA LEU A 113 -3.05 -6.73 1.43
C LEU A 113 -1.88 -5.76 1.26
N GLY A 114 -0.72 -6.01 1.89
CA GLY A 114 0.42 -5.11 1.71
C GLY A 114 1.19 -5.31 0.40
N LEU A 115 1.02 -6.44 -0.30
CA LEU A 115 1.45 -6.55 -1.69
C LEU A 115 0.53 -5.73 -2.59
N LEU A 116 -0.80 -5.84 -2.42
CA LEU A 116 -1.76 -5.00 -3.15
C LEU A 116 -1.48 -3.52 -2.90
N HIS A 117 -1.16 -3.13 -1.66
CA HIS A 117 -0.80 -1.76 -1.34
C HIS A 117 0.47 -1.28 -2.06
N HIS A 118 1.51 -2.12 -2.11
CA HIS A 118 2.72 -1.85 -2.87
C HIS A 118 2.41 -1.70 -4.36
N ASP A 119 1.69 -2.66 -4.95
CA ASP A 119 1.36 -2.64 -6.38
C ASP A 119 0.52 -1.43 -6.77
N LEU A 120 -0.44 -1.02 -5.93
CA LEU A 120 -1.24 0.20 -6.14
C LEU A 120 -0.41 1.48 -5.98
N THR A 121 0.60 1.46 -5.12
CA THR A 121 1.55 2.58 -4.98
C THR A 121 2.38 2.70 -6.26
N GLU A 122 3.00 1.62 -6.72
CA GLU A 122 3.75 1.57 -7.98
C GLU A 122 2.89 1.99 -9.18
N ALA A 123 1.67 1.48 -9.29
CA ALA A 123 0.73 1.83 -10.36
C ALA A 123 0.28 3.30 -10.33
N LEU A 124 0.26 3.93 -9.15
CA LEU A 124 -0.03 5.37 -9.02
C LEU A 124 1.17 6.24 -9.42
N THR A 125 2.39 5.70 -9.39
CA THR A 125 3.62 6.42 -9.77
C THR A 125 3.95 6.35 -11.27
N GLY A 126 3.46 5.34 -11.98
CA GLY A 126 3.67 5.13 -13.42
C GLY A 126 2.71 5.93 -14.31
#